data_AF-A0A412QJT8-F1
#
_entry.id   AF-A0A412QJT8-F1
#
_cell.length_a   1.000
_cell.length_b   1.000
_cell.length_c   1.000
_cell.angle_alpha   90.00
_cell.angle_beta   90.00
_cell.angle_gamma   90.00
#
_symmetry.space_group_name_H-M   'P 1'
#
loop_
_entity.id
_entity.type
_entity.pdbx_description
1 polymer ?
#
loop_
_entity_poly.entity_id
_entity_poly.type
_entity_poly.pdbx_seq_one_letter_code
_entity_poly.pdbx_strand_id
1 'polypeptide(L)'
;MPSTYAHYIFGQQIRGRLSGYERKVIDKYPELFNIGLHGPDILFYYRPLGKNKVNQLGSRMHSESGAKFFVHAAKALHTHDQYEKHLAYVYGVLCHFALDEICHGYVEQAVKETGLAHIAVEGELDRKLMIMNGENPVSRRLTGHIVPSMKNAIIIKDFYRGITAKEVKKALNGMVFYDRILVCPSKIKRMALYAALKVAGLYYDFHGFIIKYHENESCREQIRRLLHLYEKAVPLADKLICEYKPFLDGNATLDSVYAYTFGSQFPGKEDTLNENKIDKTGEKLDTL
;
A
#
# COMPACT_ATOMS: atom_id res chain seq x y z
N MET A 1 6.61 -5.27 -1.72
CA MET A 1 6.10 -4.47 -0.60
C MET A 1 5.83 -5.38 0.60
N PRO A 2 6.34 -5.08 1.82
CA PRO A 2 5.80 -5.63 3.06
C PRO A 2 4.33 -6.00 2.94
N SER A 3 3.96 -7.21 3.32
CA SER A 3 2.65 -7.76 2.95
C SER A 3 1.49 -7.15 3.74
N THR A 4 0.27 -7.56 3.39
CA THR A 4 -1.00 -6.98 3.84
C THR A 4 -1.12 -6.87 5.37
N TYR A 5 -0.64 -7.83 6.16
CA TYR A 5 -0.75 -7.77 7.61
C TYR A 5 0.28 -6.82 8.23
N ALA A 6 1.50 -6.78 7.71
CA ALA A 6 2.55 -5.87 8.16
C ALA A 6 2.10 -4.41 8.09
N HIS A 7 1.55 -3.98 6.95
CA HIS A 7 1.01 -2.63 6.80
C HIS A 7 -0.15 -2.33 7.77
N TYR A 8 -1.04 -3.30 7.96
CA TYR A 8 -2.17 -3.12 8.87
C TYR A 8 -1.70 -2.88 10.31
N ILE A 9 -0.90 -3.79 10.86
CA ILE A 9 -0.43 -3.70 12.25
C ILE A 9 0.48 -2.49 12.43
N PHE A 10 1.31 -2.16 11.44
CA PHE A 10 2.10 -0.92 11.45
C PHE A 10 1.22 0.30 11.59
N GLY A 11 0.18 0.43 10.75
CA GLY A 11 -0.78 1.52 10.85
C GLY A 11 -1.49 1.60 12.20
N GLN A 12 -1.85 0.44 12.79
CA GLN A 12 -2.45 0.40 14.12
C GLN A 12 -1.49 0.85 15.23
N GLN A 13 -0.20 0.52 15.10
CA GLN A 13 0.86 0.97 16.00
C GLN A 13 1.07 2.49 15.88
N ILE A 14 1.12 3.05 14.67
CA ILE A 14 1.20 4.50 14.45
C ILE A 14 -0.02 5.19 15.04
N ARG A 15 -1.22 4.71 14.69
CA ARG A 15 -2.48 5.21 15.26
C ARG A 15 -2.41 5.24 16.79
N GLY A 16 -1.90 4.19 17.44
CA GLY A 16 -1.74 4.12 18.90
C GLY A 16 -0.78 5.14 19.52
N ARG A 17 0.21 5.63 18.74
CA ARG A 17 1.19 6.62 19.18
C ARG A 17 0.72 8.07 18.95
N LEU A 18 -0.08 8.29 17.91
CA LEU A 18 -0.61 9.61 17.60
C LEU A 18 -1.57 10.13 18.68
N SER A 19 -1.56 11.45 18.86
CA SER A 19 -2.51 12.18 19.68
C SER A 19 -3.06 13.39 18.91
N GLY A 20 -3.95 14.18 19.50
CA GLY A 20 -4.42 15.42 18.87
C GLY A 20 -5.32 15.23 17.64
N TYR A 21 -5.14 16.10 16.65
CA TYR A 21 -6.04 16.22 15.50
C TYR A 21 -5.90 15.04 14.54
N GLU A 22 -4.67 14.59 14.31
CA GLU A 22 -4.30 13.46 13.45
C GLU A 22 -5.02 12.20 13.93
N ARG A 23 -4.88 11.91 15.23
CA ARG A 23 -5.55 10.78 15.89
C ARG A 23 -7.07 10.87 15.78
N LYS A 24 -7.65 12.05 16.00
CA LYS A 24 -9.09 12.30 15.89
C LYS A 24 -9.60 12.00 14.47
N VAL A 25 -8.89 12.45 13.44
CA VAL A 25 -9.26 12.20 12.03
C VAL A 25 -9.24 10.71 11.71
N ILE A 26 -8.19 10.00 12.12
CA ILE A 26 -8.07 8.54 11.95
C ILE A 26 -9.22 7.81 12.66
N ASP A 27 -9.52 8.17 13.90
CA ASP A 27 -10.59 7.54 14.69
C ASP A 27 -11.99 7.82 14.15
N LYS A 28 -12.18 8.99 13.51
CA LYS A 28 -13.45 9.35 12.88
C LYS A 28 -13.68 8.62 11.57
N TYR A 29 -12.63 8.29 10.82
CA TYR A 29 -12.71 7.61 9.52
C TYR A 29 -11.77 6.40 9.41
N PRO A 30 -11.90 5.40 10.28
CA PRO A 30 -10.95 4.28 10.37
C PRO A 30 -10.94 3.42 9.10
N GLU A 31 -12.06 3.29 8.41
CA GLU A 31 -12.13 2.55 7.14
C GLU A 31 -11.21 3.14 6.06
N LEU A 32 -11.18 4.48 5.95
CA LEU A 32 -10.36 5.16 4.94
C LEU A 32 -8.88 5.09 5.32
N PHE A 33 -8.54 5.29 6.59
CA PHE A 33 -7.18 5.07 7.08
C PHE A 33 -6.72 3.64 6.81
N ASN A 34 -7.50 2.64 7.20
CA ASN A 34 -7.20 1.22 7.03
C ASN A 34 -7.02 0.80 5.57
N ILE A 35 -7.79 1.37 4.64
CA ILE A 35 -7.60 1.13 3.20
C ILE A 35 -6.34 1.86 2.71
N GLY A 36 -6.10 3.08 3.20
CA GLY A 36 -4.90 3.86 2.89
C GLY A 36 -3.59 3.18 3.29
N LEU A 37 -3.59 2.33 4.33
CA LEU A 37 -2.42 1.52 4.73
C LEU A 37 -1.90 0.60 3.63
N HIS A 38 -2.66 0.35 2.57
CA HIS A 38 -2.22 -0.44 1.42
C HIS A 38 -1.82 0.43 0.22
N GLY A 39 -1.90 1.76 0.35
CA GLY A 39 -1.47 2.69 -0.69
C GLY A 39 -1.97 2.32 -2.09
N PRO A 40 -1.14 2.47 -3.15
CA PRO A 40 -1.47 2.05 -4.51
C PRO A 40 -1.60 0.54 -4.72
N ASP A 41 -1.24 -0.32 -3.74
CA ASP A 41 -1.32 -1.79 -3.91
C ASP A 41 -2.74 -2.29 -4.11
N ILE A 42 -3.74 -1.55 -3.63
CA ILE A 42 -5.15 -1.89 -3.84
C ILE A 42 -5.47 -2.05 -5.33
N LEU A 43 -4.76 -1.34 -6.22
CA LEU A 43 -4.99 -1.34 -7.65
C LEU A 43 -4.59 -2.66 -8.33
N PHE A 44 -3.64 -3.41 -7.75
CA PHE A 44 -3.21 -4.71 -8.29
C PHE A 44 -4.32 -5.77 -8.20
N TYR A 45 -5.28 -5.59 -7.29
CA TYR A 45 -6.40 -6.51 -7.10
C TYR A 45 -7.55 -6.26 -8.10
N TYR A 46 -7.46 -5.26 -8.96
CA TYR A 46 -8.40 -5.10 -10.07
C TYR A 46 -8.01 -6.00 -11.25
N ARG A 47 -8.78 -7.08 -11.45
CA ARG A 47 -8.56 -8.07 -12.53
C ARG A 47 -7.08 -8.53 -12.59
N PRO A 48 -6.54 -9.16 -11.53
CA PRO A 48 -5.11 -9.41 -11.37
C PRO A 48 -4.53 -10.40 -12.39
N LEU A 49 -5.35 -11.22 -13.05
CA LEU A 49 -4.90 -12.24 -14.00
C LEU A 49 -4.43 -11.69 -15.36
N GLY A 50 -4.46 -10.37 -15.57
CA GLY A 50 -3.98 -9.76 -16.80
C GLY A 50 -3.72 -8.26 -16.66
N LYS A 51 -2.83 -7.75 -17.52
CA LYS A 51 -2.53 -6.31 -17.59
C LYS A 51 -3.79 -5.53 -17.96
N ASN A 52 -4.06 -4.46 -17.23
CA ASN A 52 -5.18 -3.56 -17.49
C ASN A 52 -4.84 -2.16 -16.98
N LYS A 53 -5.62 -1.14 -17.37
CA LYS A 53 -5.30 0.25 -17.01
C LYS A 53 -5.19 0.52 -15.51
N VAL A 54 -5.88 -0.26 -14.65
CA VAL A 54 -5.91 -0.04 -13.20
C VAL A 54 -4.66 -0.63 -12.55
N ASN A 55 -4.31 -1.89 -12.82
CA ASN A 55 -3.09 -2.47 -12.26
C ASN A 55 -1.82 -1.84 -12.85
N GLN A 56 -1.85 -1.40 -14.11
CA GLN A 56 -0.75 -0.64 -14.71
C GLN A 56 -0.60 0.76 -14.11
N LEU A 57 -1.68 1.37 -13.61
CA LEU A 57 -1.59 2.60 -12.81
C LEU A 57 -0.87 2.29 -11.50
N GLY A 58 -1.24 1.21 -10.81
CA GLY A 58 -0.52 0.73 -9.62
C GLY A 58 0.99 0.56 -9.86
N SER A 59 1.37 -0.13 -10.94
CA SER A 59 2.79 -0.30 -11.31
C SER A 59 3.50 1.03 -11.56
N ARG A 60 2.86 1.97 -12.26
CA ARG A 60 3.43 3.28 -12.55
C ARG A 60 3.67 4.08 -11.28
N MET A 61 2.71 4.08 -10.37
CA MET A 61 2.84 4.81 -9.11
C MET A 61 3.98 4.26 -8.24
N HIS A 62 4.26 2.96 -8.33
CA HIS A 62 5.42 2.38 -7.66
C HIS A 62 6.76 2.84 -8.21
N SER A 63 6.81 3.31 -9.46
CA SER A 63 8.00 3.91 -10.08
C SER A 63 8.06 5.43 -9.98
N GLU A 64 7.02 6.08 -9.45
CA GLU A 64 6.95 7.53 -9.30
C GLU A 64 7.31 7.94 -7.87
N SER A 65 7.94 9.11 -7.71
CA SER A 65 8.27 9.65 -6.39
C SER A 65 7.02 9.81 -5.50
N GLY A 66 7.18 9.59 -4.20
CA GLY A 66 6.15 9.89 -3.20
C GLY A 66 5.68 11.34 -3.31
N ALA A 67 6.61 12.28 -3.57
CA ALA A 67 6.33 13.69 -3.73
C ALA A 67 5.25 13.93 -4.81
N LYS A 68 5.32 13.23 -5.94
CA LYS A 68 4.30 13.33 -6.99
C LYS A 68 2.91 12.92 -6.49
N PHE A 69 2.82 11.83 -5.72
CA PHE A 69 1.57 11.41 -5.10
C PHE A 69 1.08 12.41 -4.05
N PHE A 70 1.92 12.81 -3.11
CA PHE A 70 1.52 13.61 -1.96
C PHE A 70 1.25 15.08 -2.30
N VAL A 71 1.90 15.63 -3.34
CA VAL A 71 1.53 16.93 -3.93
C VAL A 71 0.17 16.83 -4.63
N HIS A 72 -0.10 15.74 -5.36
CA HIS A 72 -1.41 15.53 -5.96
C HIS A 72 -2.51 15.36 -4.89
N ALA A 73 -2.23 14.62 -3.82
CA ALA A 73 -3.12 14.43 -2.69
C ALA A 73 -3.45 15.75 -1.97
N ALA A 74 -2.47 16.66 -1.83
CA ALA A 74 -2.70 18.00 -1.31
C ALA A 74 -3.68 18.81 -2.17
N LYS A 75 -3.56 18.73 -3.50
CA LYS A 75 -4.53 19.36 -4.43
C LYS A 75 -5.95 18.78 -4.23
N ALA A 76 -6.08 17.47 -4.05
CA ALA A 76 -7.38 16.83 -3.80
C ALA A 76 -8.00 17.29 -2.47
N LEU A 77 -7.17 17.42 -1.42
CA LEU A 77 -7.58 17.90 -0.09
C LEU A 77 -8.09 19.35 -0.11
N HIS A 78 -7.49 20.24 -0.90
CA HIS A 78 -7.91 21.64 -0.99
C HIS A 78 -9.15 21.87 -1.86
N THR A 79 -9.54 20.90 -2.69
CA THR A 79 -10.61 21.08 -3.69
C THR A 79 -11.92 20.38 -3.32
N HIS A 80 -11.94 19.55 -2.28
CA HIS A 80 -13.12 18.77 -1.90
C HIS A 80 -13.60 19.09 -0.48
N ASP A 81 -14.92 19.22 -0.33
CA ASP A 81 -15.58 19.54 0.96
C ASP A 81 -15.43 18.43 2.02
N GLN A 82 -14.96 17.24 1.64
CA GLN A 82 -14.79 16.09 2.54
C GLN A 82 -13.35 15.96 3.04
N TYR A 83 -12.78 17.08 3.51
CA TYR A 83 -11.37 17.20 3.90
C TYR A 83 -10.88 16.08 4.83
N GLU A 84 -11.52 15.88 5.99
CA GLU A 84 -11.05 14.89 6.97
C GLU A 84 -11.11 13.43 6.45
N LYS A 85 -12.02 13.10 5.52
CA LYS A 85 -12.09 11.77 4.91
C LYS A 85 -10.89 11.53 3.99
N HIS A 86 -10.59 12.50 3.14
CA HIS A 86 -9.41 12.47 2.28
C HIS A 86 -8.15 12.41 3.14
N LEU A 87 -8.10 13.19 4.23
CA LEU A 87 -6.94 13.25 5.10
C LEU A 87 -6.71 11.92 5.83
N ALA A 88 -7.77 11.25 6.30
CA ALA A 88 -7.67 9.93 6.90
C ALA A 88 -7.08 8.89 5.92
N TYR A 89 -7.50 8.92 4.65
CA TYR A 89 -6.93 8.06 3.62
C TYR A 89 -5.44 8.37 3.42
N VAL A 90 -5.08 9.65 3.28
CA VAL A 90 -3.69 10.08 3.10
C VAL A 90 -2.80 9.69 4.28
N TYR A 91 -3.27 9.81 5.53
CA TYR A 91 -2.52 9.33 6.70
C TYR A 91 -2.25 7.82 6.63
N GLY A 92 -3.19 7.04 6.09
CA GLY A 92 -2.94 5.63 5.79
C GLY A 92 -1.83 5.44 4.75
N VAL A 93 -1.87 6.21 3.65
CA VAL A 93 -0.86 6.12 2.58
C VAL A 93 0.53 6.59 3.04
N LEU A 94 0.60 7.56 3.96
CA LEU A 94 1.86 7.99 4.58
C LEU A 94 2.49 6.87 5.42
N CYS A 95 1.68 6.12 6.19
CA CYS A 95 2.15 4.92 6.89
C CYS A 95 2.65 3.84 5.93
N HIS A 96 1.92 3.62 4.83
CA HIS A 96 2.34 2.67 3.79
C HIS A 96 3.71 3.07 3.22
N PHE A 97 3.79 4.31 2.70
CA PHE A 97 5.02 4.86 2.11
C PHE A 97 6.21 4.80 3.07
N ALA A 98 6.02 5.17 4.35
CA ALA A 98 7.10 5.12 5.34
C ALA A 98 7.61 3.70 5.59
N LEU A 99 6.72 2.70 5.63
CA LEU A 99 7.13 1.31 5.84
C LEU A 99 7.88 0.77 4.62
N ASP A 100 7.38 1.04 3.42
CA ASP A 100 8.01 0.56 2.19
C ASP A 100 9.35 1.23 1.93
N GLU A 101 9.45 2.54 2.17
CA GLU A 101 10.70 3.25 2.00
C GLU A 101 11.82 2.71 2.90
N ILE A 102 11.49 2.21 4.08
CA ILE A 102 12.50 1.68 5.01
C ILE A 102 12.75 0.18 4.79
N CYS A 103 11.75 -0.60 4.40
CA CYS A 103 11.86 -2.05 4.30
C CYS A 103 12.14 -2.54 2.87
N HIS A 104 11.58 -1.90 1.84
CA HIS A 104 11.53 -2.46 0.49
C HIS A 104 12.92 -2.56 -0.17
N GLY A 105 13.76 -1.53 -0.01
CA GLY A 105 15.13 -1.56 -0.51
C GLY A 105 15.92 -2.75 0.04
N TYR A 106 15.69 -3.13 1.30
CA TYR A 106 16.30 -4.31 1.91
C TYR A 106 15.71 -5.63 1.37
N VAL A 107 14.39 -5.72 1.15
CA VAL A 107 13.78 -6.92 0.56
C VAL A 107 14.37 -7.19 -0.84
N GLU A 108 14.43 -6.17 -1.68
CA GLU A 108 15.02 -6.24 -3.02
C GLU A 108 16.48 -6.68 -2.99
N GLN A 109 17.28 -6.12 -2.08
CA GLN A 109 18.67 -6.53 -1.88
C GLN A 109 18.77 -7.99 -1.44
N ALA A 110 17.98 -8.40 -0.44
CA ALA A 110 18.00 -9.75 0.10
C ALA A 110 17.60 -10.80 -0.96
N VAL A 111 16.59 -10.50 -1.78
CA VAL A 111 16.17 -11.35 -2.91
C VAL A 111 17.31 -11.55 -3.91
N LYS A 112 18.00 -10.46 -4.28
CA LYS A 112 19.14 -10.52 -5.21
C LYS A 112 20.32 -11.31 -4.66
N GLU A 113 20.63 -11.15 -3.37
CA GLU A 113 21.78 -11.81 -2.74
C GLU A 113 21.56 -13.29 -2.46
N THR A 114 20.32 -13.69 -2.13
CA THR A 114 20.01 -15.05 -1.65
C THR A 114 19.29 -15.92 -2.67
N GLY A 115 18.73 -15.33 -3.72
CA GLY A 115 17.85 -16.03 -4.66
C GLY A 115 16.49 -16.44 -4.07
N LEU A 116 16.15 -15.98 -2.85
CA LEU A 116 14.84 -16.19 -2.26
C LEU A 116 13.76 -15.49 -3.09
N ALA A 117 12.60 -16.12 -3.22
CA ALA A 117 11.46 -15.45 -3.84
C ALA A 117 11.01 -14.26 -2.97
N HIS A 118 10.78 -13.11 -3.61
CA HIS A 118 10.32 -11.87 -2.97
C HIS A 118 9.12 -12.10 -2.06
N ILE A 119 8.09 -12.76 -2.60
CA ILE A 119 6.86 -13.11 -1.87
C ILE A 119 7.10 -14.02 -0.67
N ALA A 120 8.17 -14.82 -0.67
CA ALA A 120 8.50 -15.70 0.45
C ALA A 120 9.07 -14.92 1.64
N VAL A 121 9.84 -13.86 1.39
CA VAL A 121 10.37 -12.98 2.44
C VAL A 121 9.23 -12.17 3.08
N GLU A 122 8.36 -11.58 2.25
CA GLU A 122 7.23 -10.78 2.72
C GLU A 122 6.20 -11.63 3.47
N GLY A 123 5.80 -12.77 2.89
CA GLY A 123 4.88 -13.69 3.55
C GLY A 123 5.40 -14.23 4.89
N GLU A 124 6.72 -14.40 5.04
CA GLU A 124 7.30 -14.79 6.33
C GLU A 124 7.31 -13.62 7.33
N LEU A 125 7.45 -12.37 6.89
CA LEU A 125 7.28 -11.20 7.76
C LEU A 125 5.85 -11.13 8.31
N ASP A 126 4.83 -11.26 7.45
CA ASP A 126 3.43 -11.31 7.88
C ASP A 126 3.19 -12.44 8.88
N ARG A 127 3.69 -13.64 8.57
CA ARG A 127 3.59 -14.81 9.44
C ARG A 127 4.22 -14.55 10.81
N LYS A 128 5.41 -13.97 10.84
CA LYS A 128 6.14 -13.66 12.08
C LYS A 128 5.39 -12.63 12.92
N LEU A 129 4.88 -11.56 12.31
CA LEU A 129 4.10 -10.53 12.99
C LEU A 129 2.79 -11.10 13.57
N MET A 130 2.09 -11.98 12.84
CA MET A 130 0.89 -12.65 13.37
C MET A 130 1.22 -13.48 14.62
N ILE A 131 2.31 -14.24 14.62
CA ILE A 131 2.75 -15.00 15.80
C ILE A 131 3.05 -14.07 16.97
N MET A 132 3.78 -12.98 16.71
CA MET A 132 4.12 -11.99 17.76
C MET A 132 2.87 -11.36 18.38
N ASN A 133 1.78 -11.25 17.61
CA ASN A 133 0.49 -10.76 18.07
C ASN A 133 -0.45 -11.84 18.63
N GLY A 134 0.03 -13.08 18.81
CA GLY A 134 -0.77 -14.19 19.35
C GLY A 134 -1.84 -14.72 18.39
N GLU A 135 -1.72 -14.45 17.09
CA GLU A 135 -2.65 -14.88 16.06
C GLU A 135 -2.18 -16.17 15.36
N ASN A 136 -3.12 -16.95 14.82
CA ASN A 136 -2.81 -18.12 14.01
C ASN A 136 -2.62 -17.73 12.53
N PRO A 137 -1.38 -17.83 11.98
CA PRO A 137 -1.08 -17.27 10.66
C PRO A 137 -1.84 -17.91 9.50
N VAL A 138 -2.12 -19.22 9.57
CA VAL A 138 -2.75 -19.94 8.44
C VAL A 138 -4.27 -19.76 8.38
N SER A 139 -4.87 -19.24 9.44
CA SER A 139 -6.31 -18.95 9.53
C SER A 139 -6.63 -17.46 9.52
N ARG A 140 -5.63 -16.60 9.69
CA ARG A 140 -5.85 -15.16 9.77
C ARG A 140 -6.30 -14.62 8.42
N ARG A 141 -7.45 -13.94 8.40
CA ARG A 141 -7.86 -13.09 7.26
C ARG A 141 -7.03 -11.83 7.24
N LEU A 142 -6.32 -11.57 6.14
CA LEU A 142 -5.43 -10.41 6.02
C LEU A 142 -6.20 -9.13 5.71
N THR A 143 -7.41 -9.25 5.13
CA THR A 143 -8.18 -8.10 4.63
C THR A 143 -9.40 -7.74 5.47
N GLY A 144 -9.46 -8.20 6.72
CA GLY A 144 -10.63 -8.02 7.59
C GLY A 144 -10.99 -6.55 7.88
N HIS A 145 -10.02 -5.64 7.75
CA HIS A 145 -10.17 -4.19 7.92
C HIS A 145 -10.58 -3.45 6.63
N ILE A 146 -10.64 -4.14 5.49
CA ILE A 146 -11.00 -3.56 4.21
C ILE A 146 -12.51 -3.61 4.03
N VAL A 147 -13.13 -2.45 3.87
CA VAL A 147 -14.57 -2.29 3.66
C VAL A 147 -14.83 -1.75 2.24
N PRO A 148 -15.10 -2.63 1.25
CA PRO A 148 -15.40 -2.21 -0.11
C PRO A 148 -16.76 -1.52 -0.19
N SER A 149 -16.77 -0.19 -0.26
CA SER A 149 -18.00 0.60 -0.37
C SER A 149 -17.86 1.69 -1.42
N MET A 150 -18.97 2.13 -2.00
CA MET A 150 -18.96 3.30 -2.89
C MET A 150 -18.60 4.58 -2.12
N LYS A 151 -18.99 4.67 -0.84
CA LYS A 151 -18.64 5.77 0.06
C LYS A 151 -17.12 5.94 0.16
N ASN A 152 -16.38 4.86 0.37
CA ASN A 152 -14.92 4.89 0.45
C ASN A 152 -14.31 5.09 -0.94
N ALA A 153 -14.82 4.39 -1.95
CA ALA A 153 -14.27 4.45 -3.30
C ALA A 153 -14.39 5.83 -3.97
N ILE A 154 -15.41 6.63 -3.62
CA ILE A 154 -15.56 8.01 -4.10
C ILE A 154 -14.44 8.91 -3.59
N ILE A 155 -14.00 8.73 -2.34
CA ILE A 155 -12.87 9.47 -1.75
C ILE A 155 -11.55 8.99 -2.36
N ILE A 156 -11.38 7.68 -2.42
CA ILE A 156 -10.13 7.06 -2.86
C ILE A 156 -9.84 7.37 -4.33
N LYS A 157 -10.86 7.45 -5.21
CA LYS A 157 -10.63 7.73 -6.64
C LYS A 157 -9.93 9.07 -6.89
N ASP A 158 -10.05 10.04 -5.98
CA ASP A 158 -9.52 11.38 -6.17
C ASP A 158 -7.98 11.44 -6.09
N PHE A 159 -7.36 10.36 -5.59
CA PHE A 159 -5.90 10.20 -5.55
C PHE A 159 -5.33 9.44 -6.75
N TYR A 160 -6.19 8.92 -7.63
CA TYR A 160 -5.81 8.03 -8.73
C TYR A 160 -6.38 8.52 -10.07
N ARG A 161 -5.57 9.25 -10.84
CA ARG A 161 -6.00 9.79 -12.14
C ARG A 161 -6.30 8.67 -13.15
N GLY A 162 -7.41 8.82 -13.88
CA GLY A 162 -7.79 7.91 -14.96
C GLY A 162 -8.55 6.64 -14.55
N ILE A 163 -8.90 6.50 -13.26
CA ILE A 163 -9.77 5.42 -12.78
C ILE A 163 -11.05 5.96 -12.12
N THR A 164 -12.07 5.12 -12.11
CA THR A 164 -13.38 5.45 -11.54
C THR A 164 -13.55 4.89 -10.13
N ALA A 165 -14.46 5.47 -9.34
CA ALA A 165 -14.84 4.90 -8.04
C ALA A 165 -15.38 3.45 -8.16
N LYS A 166 -16.02 3.10 -9.28
CA LYS A 166 -16.46 1.71 -9.54
C LYS A 166 -15.27 0.76 -9.68
N GLU A 167 -14.18 1.20 -10.31
CA GLU A 167 -12.95 0.43 -10.46
C GLU A 167 -12.23 0.28 -9.12
N VAL A 168 -12.12 1.35 -8.34
CA VAL A 168 -11.59 1.28 -6.96
C VAL A 168 -12.38 0.29 -6.11
N LYS A 169 -13.72 0.38 -6.09
CA LYS A 169 -14.56 -0.57 -5.35
C LYS A 169 -14.33 -2.02 -5.80
N LYS A 170 -14.20 -2.25 -7.11
CA LYS A 170 -13.90 -3.58 -7.66
C LYS A 170 -12.52 -4.07 -7.23
N ALA A 171 -11.52 -3.20 -7.16
CA ALA A 171 -10.19 -3.53 -6.69
C ALA A 171 -10.22 -3.97 -5.21
N LEU A 172 -10.91 -3.20 -4.35
CA LEU A 172 -11.12 -3.54 -2.93
C LEU A 172 -11.88 -4.87 -2.75
N ASN A 173 -12.92 -5.10 -3.55
CA ASN A 173 -13.62 -6.39 -3.58
C ASN A 173 -12.69 -7.53 -3.99
N GLY A 174 -11.84 -7.31 -4.99
CA GLY A 174 -10.82 -8.26 -5.41
C GLY A 174 -9.89 -8.62 -4.27
N MET A 175 -9.38 -7.62 -3.56
CA MET A 175 -8.49 -7.80 -2.41
C MET A 175 -9.11 -8.74 -1.36
N VAL A 176 -10.36 -8.47 -0.96
CA VAL A 176 -11.09 -9.30 0.00
C VAL A 176 -11.40 -10.70 -0.54
N PHE A 177 -11.74 -10.81 -1.83
CA PHE A 177 -12.06 -12.08 -2.48
C PHE A 177 -10.85 -13.01 -2.56
N TYR A 178 -9.71 -12.51 -3.03
CA TYR A 178 -8.49 -13.31 -3.20
C TYR A 178 -7.89 -13.69 -1.86
N ASP A 179 -7.87 -12.81 -0.86
CA ASP A 179 -7.48 -13.16 0.52
C ASP A 179 -8.30 -14.35 1.05
N ARG A 180 -9.62 -14.33 0.90
CA ARG A 180 -10.49 -15.44 1.34
C ARG A 180 -10.16 -16.78 0.67
N ILE A 181 -9.76 -16.75 -0.60
CA ILE A 181 -9.37 -17.96 -1.32
C ILE A 181 -8.04 -18.48 -0.75
N LEU A 182 -7.06 -17.60 -0.60
CA LEU A 182 -5.68 -17.92 -0.22
C LEU A 182 -5.54 -18.31 1.26
N VAL A 183 -6.42 -17.83 2.15
CA VAL A 183 -6.51 -18.30 3.54
C VAL A 183 -6.97 -19.76 3.58
N CYS A 184 -6.02 -20.68 3.74
CA CYS A 184 -6.29 -22.12 3.71
C CYS A 184 -5.65 -22.86 4.92
N PRO A 185 -6.34 -22.87 6.07
CA PRO A 185 -5.86 -23.59 7.26
C PRO A 185 -5.96 -25.11 7.12
N SER A 186 -6.89 -25.63 6.30
CA SER A 186 -7.04 -27.06 6.03
C SER A 186 -6.03 -27.53 4.98
N LYS A 187 -5.29 -28.61 5.29
CA LYS A 187 -4.36 -29.26 4.34
C LYS A 187 -5.08 -29.71 3.06
N ILE A 188 -6.33 -30.15 3.17
CA ILE A 188 -7.15 -30.59 2.04
C ILE A 188 -7.49 -29.40 1.13
N LYS A 189 -7.95 -28.28 1.71
CA LYS A 189 -8.21 -27.05 0.94
C LYS A 189 -6.95 -26.58 0.21
N ARG A 190 -5.80 -26.61 0.89
CA ARG A 190 -4.52 -26.20 0.30
C ARG A 190 -4.11 -27.11 -0.86
N MET A 191 -4.24 -28.42 -0.71
CA MET A 191 -3.94 -29.38 -1.78
C MET A 191 -4.83 -29.15 -3.00
N ALA A 192 -6.15 -28.98 -2.80
CA ALA A 192 -7.09 -28.70 -3.87
C ALA A 192 -6.77 -27.37 -4.58
N LEU A 193 -6.43 -26.32 -3.81
CA LEU A 193 -6.03 -25.03 -4.36
C LEU A 193 -4.73 -25.12 -5.17
N TYR A 194 -3.71 -25.80 -4.66
CA TYR A 194 -2.46 -26.02 -5.41
C TYR A 194 -2.69 -26.80 -6.70
N ALA A 195 -3.53 -27.84 -6.68
CA ALA A 195 -3.90 -28.58 -7.88
C ALA A 195 -4.60 -27.68 -8.90
N ALA A 196 -5.59 -26.89 -8.47
CA ALA A 196 -6.30 -25.95 -9.32
C ALA A 196 -5.36 -24.89 -9.92
N LEU A 197 -4.45 -24.33 -9.12
CA LEU A 197 -3.44 -23.38 -9.60
C LEU A 197 -2.49 -24.01 -10.62
N LYS A 198 -2.06 -25.28 -10.43
CA LYS A 198 -1.22 -26.00 -11.40
C LYS A 198 -1.95 -26.21 -12.73
N VAL A 199 -3.21 -26.67 -12.68
CA VAL A 199 -4.04 -26.88 -13.87
C VAL A 199 -4.27 -25.58 -14.63
N ALA A 200 -4.48 -24.47 -13.92
CA ALA A 200 -4.65 -23.15 -14.51
C ALA A 200 -3.35 -22.50 -15.01
N GLY A 201 -2.18 -23.11 -14.77
CA GLY A 201 -0.87 -22.52 -15.09
C GLY A 201 -0.48 -21.35 -14.17
N LEU A 202 -1.19 -21.14 -13.06
CA LEU A 202 -1.05 -20.02 -12.13
C LEU A 202 -0.30 -20.39 -10.83
N TYR A 203 0.28 -21.58 -10.77
CA TYR A 203 0.92 -22.08 -9.56
C TYR A 203 2.04 -21.17 -9.09
N TYR A 204 3.03 -20.89 -9.93
CA TYR A 204 4.19 -20.07 -9.57
C TYR A 204 3.85 -18.61 -9.28
N ASP A 205 2.76 -18.11 -9.86
CA ASP A 205 2.29 -16.74 -9.62
C ASP A 205 1.64 -16.59 -8.24
N PHE A 206 0.83 -17.56 -7.81
CA PHE A 206 -0.04 -17.39 -6.63
C PHE A 206 0.32 -18.23 -5.40
N HIS A 207 1.07 -19.33 -5.55
CA HIS A 207 1.30 -20.24 -4.42
C HIS A 207 2.08 -19.58 -3.27
N GLY A 208 2.93 -18.60 -3.58
CA GLY A 208 3.74 -17.87 -2.61
C GLY A 208 2.93 -16.99 -1.66
N PHE A 209 1.73 -16.54 -2.07
CA PHE A 209 0.84 -15.72 -1.23
C PHE A 209 0.17 -16.51 -0.11
N ILE A 210 0.29 -17.83 -0.12
CA ILE A 210 -0.34 -18.68 0.88
C ILE A 210 0.60 -18.84 2.07
N ILE A 211 0.31 -18.13 3.17
CA ILE A 211 1.05 -18.19 4.44
C ILE A 211 1.32 -19.65 4.86
N LYS A 212 2.60 -19.98 5.13
CA LYS A 212 3.04 -21.34 5.45
C LYS A 212 2.69 -21.71 6.91
N TYR A 213 2.54 -23.01 7.17
CA TYR A 213 2.30 -23.53 8.53
C TYR A 213 3.51 -23.33 9.45
N HIS A 214 4.70 -23.54 8.89
CA HIS A 214 5.97 -23.49 9.61
C HIS A 214 6.82 -22.34 9.08
N GLU A 215 7.73 -21.88 9.93
CA GLU A 215 8.73 -20.87 9.58
C GLU A 215 9.52 -21.31 8.35
N ASN A 216 9.74 -20.37 7.43
CA ASN A 216 10.73 -20.52 6.39
C ASN A 216 12.12 -20.23 6.95
N GLU A 217 12.84 -21.27 7.38
CA GLU A 217 14.16 -21.13 8.02
C GLU A 217 15.16 -20.36 7.16
N SER A 218 15.06 -20.46 5.83
CA SER A 218 15.91 -19.72 4.90
C SER A 218 15.69 -18.20 4.95
N CYS A 219 14.57 -17.74 5.52
CA CYS A 219 14.25 -16.31 5.69
C CYS A 219 14.63 -15.77 7.07
N ARG A 220 15.15 -16.59 8.00
CA ARG A 220 15.29 -16.21 9.42
C ARG A 220 16.11 -14.94 9.63
N GLU A 221 17.25 -14.82 8.96
CA GLU A 221 18.10 -13.62 9.05
C GLU A 221 17.43 -12.40 8.42
N GLN A 222 16.71 -12.60 7.30
CA GLN A 222 15.98 -11.55 6.60
C GLN A 222 14.86 -11.00 7.47
N ILE A 223 14.10 -11.87 8.13
CA ILE A 223 13.04 -11.47 9.06
C ILE A 223 13.61 -10.75 10.28
N ARG A 224 14.74 -11.21 10.83
CA ARG A 224 15.40 -10.51 11.94
C ARG A 224 15.75 -9.07 11.57
N ARG A 225 16.31 -8.84 10.37
CA ARG A 225 16.63 -7.50 9.89
C ARG A 225 15.37 -6.68 9.55
N LEU A 226 14.37 -7.30 8.92
CA LEU A 226 13.10 -6.63 8.60
C LEU A 226 12.35 -6.15 9.84
N LEU A 227 12.34 -6.92 10.93
CA LEU A 227 11.74 -6.47 12.20
C LEU A 227 12.47 -5.25 12.77
N HIS A 228 13.80 -5.16 12.61
CA HIS A 228 14.56 -3.97 13.01
C HIS A 228 14.26 -2.75 12.12
N LEU A 229 14.13 -2.97 10.81
CA LEU A 229 13.74 -1.91 9.86
C LEU A 229 12.30 -1.44 10.09
N TYR A 230 11.39 -2.36 10.38
CA TYR A 230 10.00 -2.06 10.75
C TYR A 230 9.94 -1.09 11.95
N GLU A 231 10.72 -1.33 13.01
CA GLU A 231 10.77 -0.40 14.15
C GLU A 231 11.38 0.96 13.79
N LYS A 232 12.34 0.99 12.85
CA LYS A 232 12.90 2.25 12.31
C LYS A 232 11.92 3.03 11.44
N ALA A 233 10.97 2.35 10.79
CA ALA A 233 9.93 3.00 9.99
C ALA A 233 8.94 3.78 10.86
N VAL A 234 8.80 3.42 12.14
CA VAL A 234 7.83 4.06 13.03
C VAL A 234 8.07 5.57 13.23
N PRO A 235 9.26 6.04 13.66
CA PRO A 235 9.50 7.47 13.78
C PRO A 235 9.40 8.22 12.44
N LEU A 236 9.67 7.54 11.31
CA LEU A 236 9.44 8.13 10.00
C LEU A 236 7.95 8.37 9.76
N ALA A 237 7.10 7.36 9.91
CA ALA A 237 5.66 7.50 9.70
C ALA A 237 5.01 8.55 10.60
N ASP A 238 5.41 8.61 11.88
CA ASP A 238 4.96 9.62 12.83
C ASP A 238 5.30 11.04 12.36
N LYS A 239 6.56 11.25 11.95
CA LYS A 239 7.04 12.50 11.35
C LYS A 239 6.23 12.86 10.10
N LEU A 240 6.08 11.92 9.16
CA LEU A 240 5.38 12.17 7.88
C LEU A 240 3.92 12.58 8.09
N ILE A 241 3.23 11.99 9.05
CA ILE A 241 1.85 12.37 9.40
C ILE A 241 1.82 13.78 9.99
N CYS A 242 2.70 14.08 10.95
CA CYS A 242 2.70 15.36 11.66
C CYS A 242 3.13 16.54 10.78
N GLU A 243 4.06 16.33 9.83
CA GLU A 243 4.53 17.40 8.93
C GLU A 243 3.58 17.65 7.75
N TYR A 244 2.69 16.71 7.44
CA TYR A 244 1.81 16.83 6.28
C TYR A 244 0.81 17.99 6.43
N LYS A 245 0.28 18.24 7.63
CA LYS A 245 -0.63 19.36 7.87
C LYS A 245 0.05 20.73 7.69
N PRO A 246 1.22 21.01 8.30
CA PRO A 246 2.02 22.19 7.96
C PRO A 246 2.30 22.37 6.47
N PHE A 247 2.57 21.28 5.74
CA PHE A 247 2.73 21.32 4.28
C PHE A 247 1.44 21.74 3.55
N LEU A 248 0.28 21.18 3.93
CA LEU A 248 -1.02 21.58 3.39
C LEU A 248 -1.29 23.07 3.61
N ASP A 249 -0.89 23.60 4.76
CA ASP A 249 -1.10 25.01 5.11
C ASP A 249 -0.08 25.97 4.45
N GLY A 250 0.87 25.45 3.67
CA GLY A 250 1.94 26.25 3.06
C GLY A 250 3.01 26.72 4.03
N ASN A 251 3.04 26.16 5.25
CA ASN A 251 3.98 26.52 6.31
C ASN A 251 5.25 25.64 6.31
N ALA A 252 5.28 24.57 5.52
CA ALA A 252 6.42 23.67 5.41
C ALA A 252 6.57 23.09 3.99
N THR A 253 7.75 22.54 3.71
CA THR A 253 8.03 21.73 2.52
C THR A 253 8.02 20.25 2.87
N LEU A 254 7.70 19.39 1.89
CA LEU A 254 7.84 17.94 2.05
C LEU A 254 9.30 17.57 2.35
N ASP A 255 9.51 16.60 3.24
CA ASP A 255 10.82 16.04 3.55
C ASP A 255 11.50 15.41 2.31
N SER A 256 12.84 15.34 2.33
CA SER A 256 13.62 14.70 1.27
C SER A 256 13.24 13.25 0.97
N VAL A 257 12.69 12.51 1.95
CA VAL A 257 12.26 11.12 1.80
C VAL A 257 11.15 10.95 0.75
N TYR A 258 10.33 11.97 0.51
CA TYR A 258 9.32 11.91 -0.56
C TYR A 258 9.92 11.89 -1.97
N ALA A 259 11.20 12.19 -2.13
CA ALA A 259 11.87 12.06 -3.43
C ALA A 259 12.00 10.58 -3.87
N TYR A 260 11.91 9.63 -2.93
CA TYR A 260 11.93 8.20 -3.23
C TYR A 260 10.56 7.73 -3.74
N THR A 261 10.58 6.68 -4.55
CA THR A 261 9.39 6.01 -5.06
C THR A 261 8.76 5.11 -3.99
N PHE A 262 7.52 4.67 -4.21
CA PHE A 262 6.90 3.65 -3.33
C PHE A 262 7.68 2.32 -3.38
N GLY A 263 8.48 2.06 -4.42
CA GLY A 263 9.40 0.91 -4.47
C GLY A 263 10.73 1.10 -3.74
N SER A 264 10.91 2.20 -2.99
CA SER A 264 12.15 2.58 -2.31
C SER A 264 13.36 2.75 -3.23
N GLN A 265 13.13 3.45 -4.35
CA GLN A 265 14.18 3.81 -5.30
C GLN A 265 14.19 5.32 -5.49
N PHE A 266 15.36 5.93 -5.61
CA PHE A 266 15.49 7.32 -6.01
C PHE A 266 15.38 7.42 -7.54
N PRO A 267 14.32 8.02 -8.11
CA PRO A 267 14.06 7.98 -9.55
C PRO A 267 14.96 8.94 -10.37
N GLY A 268 15.82 9.74 -9.73
CA GLY A 268 16.63 10.77 -10.38
C GLY A 268 15.87 12.08 -10.60
N LYS A 269 16.57 13.14 -11.03
CA LYS A 269 16.03 14.53 -11.11
C LYS A 269 14.90 14.73 -12.14
N GLU A 270 14.73 13.83 -13.12
CA GLU A 270 13.79 14.02 -14.23
C GLU A 270 12.30 13.99 -13.82
N ASP A 271 11.96 13.40 -12.67
CA ASP A 271 10.57 13.29 -12.20
C ASP A 271 10.05 14.55 -11.46
N THR A 272 10.93 15.50 -11.14
CA THR A 272 10.57 16.71 -10.35
C THR A 272 9.93 17.83 -11.15
N LEU A 273 9.88 17.74 -12.48
CA LEU A 273 9.46 18.84 -13.36
C LEU A 273 8.54 18.36 -14.47
N ASN A 274 7.28 18.02 -14.15
CA ASN A 274 6.25 17.95 -15.21
C ASN A 274 4.80 18.25 -14.75
N GLU A 275 4.61 18.93 -13.62
CA GLU A 275 3.26 19.41 -13.20
C GLU A 275 3.10 20.95 -13.15
N ASN A 276 4.05 21.73 -13.69
CA ASN A 276 3.96 23.20 -13.75
C ASN A 276 3.52 23.77 -15.10
N LYS A 277 3.02 22.97 -16.05
CA LYS A 277 2.25 23.50 -17.18
C LYS A 277 0.78 23.61 -16.78
N ILE A 278 0.47 24.67 -16.02
CA ILE A 278 -0.87 25.25 -16.02
C ILE A 278 -1.11 25.73 -17.45
N ASP A 279 -2.10 25.12 -18.09
CA ASP A 279 -2.60 25.51 -19.41
C ASP A 279 -3.10 26.96 -19.34
N LYS A 280 -2.21 27.88 -19.71
CA LYS A 280 -2.50 29.28 -20.01
C LYS A 280 -2.40 29.49 -21.52
N THR A 281 -3.20 28.76 -22.27
CA THR A 281 -3.49 29.13 -23.66
C THR A 281 -4.95 28.85 -23.92
N GLY A 282 -5.79 29.80 -23.53
CA GLY A 282 -7.09 29.95 -24.17
C GLY A 282 -6.86 30.35 -25.62
N GLU A 283 -6.87 29.38 -26.52
CA GLU A 283 -7.08 29.62 -27.94
C GLU A 283 -8.17 28.70 -28.46
N LYS A 284 -9.21 29.35 -28.97
CA LYS A 284 -10.25 28.76 -29.81
C LYS A 284 -9.58 28.10 -31.01
N LEU A 285 -9.98 26.88 -31.31
CA LEU A 285 -9.86 26.34 -32.67
C LEU A 285 -11.24 26.44 -33.33
N ASP A 286 -11.41 27.56 -34.05
CA ASP A 286 -12.37 27.70 -35.13
C ASP A 286 -11.92 26.86 -36.33
N THR A 287 -12.89 26.22 -36.98
CA THR A 287 -12.98 25.87 -38.42
C THR A 287 -11.78 25.18 -39.11
N LEU A 288 -11.93 23.89 -39.42
CA LEU A 288 -12.30 23.35 -40.75
C LEU A 288 -12.42 21.81 -40.68
#